data_AF-E6Q0S8-F1
#
_entry.id   AF-E6Q0S8-F1
#
_cell.length_a   1.000
_cell.length_b   1.000
_cell.length_c   1.000
_cell.angle_alpha   90.00
_cell.angle_beta   90.00
_cell.angle_gamma   90.00
#
_symmetry.space_group_name_H-M   'P 1'
#
loop_
_entity.id
_entity.type
_entity.pdbx_description
1 polymer ?
#
loop_
_entity_poly.entity_id
_entity_poly.type
_entity_poly.pdbx_seq_one_letter_code
_entity_poly.pdbx_strand_id
1 'polypeptide(L)'
;MKLSGIPGPRYGSIPVVVLVAIITIIEKRSPILRETLFMKTREALASYRITAGDSLFHKALAYLIHDQAIRISDGKIIKLDGWSKSQTVEWAEQFGKASLQTRTSRARKAVGRKKIARRLTFRLDQFDVAATESTAKAATGAKKRRQQAETERHVVNVFYATDRQKSDEGYSANGIPDKGLHRGIATVSFPKRRHPGDTNDPPFNIELIASLFPGRFSSIEKLAPLGKTDFHNRLRTRLANDGNTMFVFVHGYACSFESAIKRTAQIKLDTKFKGTAVTYSWPSKGKISYYDLDHERICHAADVLSGFIDELRSKHENPTIHLVGHSMGAHIIALAIERRSRKHDIGEIVLQAPDISSLDYGRFAAAFSSSAKRVTVYASKKDRALTVSQVKRLARGVYRIGQNVRHALNQAVDAIDATRFGEDGLFGHGYAFKRALITDLRETLDGMDQTRPQLIERYHDGERFFEFHK
;
A
#
# COMPACT_ATOMS: atom_id res chain seq x y z
N MET A 1 30.50 12.86 -39.81
CA MET A 1 30.31 11.56 -39.16
C MET A 1 29.06 11.65 -38.27
N LYS A 2 27.97 10.97 -38.65
CA LYS A 2 26.68 10.97 -37.92
C LYS A 2 26.83 10.15 -36.63
N LEU A 3 26.45 10.72 -35.48
CA LEU A 3 26.16 9.96 -34.27
C LEU A 3 24.65 10.02 -33.99
N SER A 4 23.94 9.13 -34.68
CA SER A 4 22.60 8.67 -34.33
C SER A 4 22.74 7.52 -33.32
N GLY A 5 22.06 7.61 -32.17
CA GLY A 5 21.85 6.45 -31.30
C GLY A 5 22.13 6.67 -29.82
N ILE A 6 21.26 7.41 -29.14
CA ILE A 6 21.02 7.17 -27.71
C ILE A 6 19.50 7.05 -27.55
N PRO A 7 18.97 5.90 -27.09
CA PRO A 7 17.54 5.72 -26.89
C PRO A 7 17.08 6.66 -25.77
N GLY A 8 15.99 7.38 -26.03
CA GLY A 8 15.35 8.22 -25.03
C GLY A 8 14.96 7.42 -23.79
N PRO A 9 14.91 8.06 -22.60
CA PRO A 9 14.62 7.37 -21.36
C PRO A 9 13.24 6.71 -21.44
N ARG A 10 13.22 5.38 -21.44
CA ARG A 10 12.01 4.59 -21.21
C ARG A 10 11.63 4.76 -19.74
N TYR A 11 10.35 5.03 -19.53
CA TYR A 11 9.62 5.12 -18.26
C TYR A 11 10.37 4.58 -17.03
N GLY A 12 10.82 5.50 -16.17
CA GLY A 12 11.48 5.18 -14.91
C GLY A 12 11.88 6.39 -14.04
N SER A 13 11.90 7.61 -14.61
CA SER A 13 12.44 8.81 -13.96
C SER A 13 11.42 9.74 -13.27
N ILE A 14 10.12 9.41 -13.30
CA ILE A 14 9.06 10.18 -12.63
C ILE A 14 9.25 10.26 -11.10
N PRO A 15 9.69 9.21 -10.37
CA PRO A 15 9.86 9.28 -8.92
C PRO A 15 10.96 10.24 -8.49
N VAL A 16 12.05 10.34 -9.27
CA VAL A 16 13.24 11.13 -8.94
C VAL A 16 12.97 12.62 -9.07
N VAL A 17 12.26 13.04 -10.13
CA VAL A 17 11.89 14.46 -10.32
C VAL A 17 10.91 14.94 -9.26
N VAL A 18 9.98 14.07 -8.85
CA VAL A 18 9.03 14.37 -7.75
C VAL A 18 9.78 14.45 -6.42
N LEU A 19 10.72 13.55 -6.14
CA LEU A 19 11.53 13.56 -4.93
C LEU A 19 12.41 14.82 -4.85
N VAL A 20 13.10 15.19 -5.94
CA VAL A 20 13.90 16.42 -6.00
C VAL A 20 13.02 17.66 -5.83
N ALA A 21 11.86 17.72 -6.49
CA ALA A 21 10.93 18.84 -6.32
C ALA A 21 10.39 18.96 -4.88
N ILE A 22 10.10 17.83 -4.23
CA ILE A 22 9.67 17.80 -2.82
C ILE A 22 10.80 18.28 -1.90
N ILE A 23 12.03 17.80 -2.11
CA ILE A 23 13.21 18.22 -1.35
C ILE A 23 13.46 19.72 -1.53
N THR A 24 13.43 20.24 -2.76
CA THR A 24 13.63 21.68 -3.04
C THR A 24 12.51 22.57 -2.46
N ILE A 25 11.26 22.09 -2.43
CA ILE A 25 10.14 22.80 -1.80
C ILE A 25 10.29 22.82 -0.27
N ILE A 26 10.80 21.75 0.33
CA ILE A 26 11.03 21.63 1.77
C ILE A 26 12.27 22.45 2.19
N GLU A 27 13.36 22.43 1.41
CA GLU A 27 14.56 23.26 1.61
C GLU A 27 14.24 24.75 1.66
N LYS A 28 13.29 25.23 0.84
CA LYS A 28 12.87 26.63 0.84
C LYS A 28 11.96 27.03 2.01
N ARG A 29 11.42 26.07 2.78
CA ARG A 29 10.33 26.35 3.74
C ARG A 29 10.67 26.07 5.21
N SER A 30 11.66 25.25 5.54
CA SER A 30 12.10 25.09 6.94
C SER A 30 13.46 24.39 7.08
N PRO A 31 14.46 25.02 7.73
CA PRO A 31 15.74 24.40 8.04
C PRO A 31 15.67 23.20 9.01
N ILE A 32 14.66 23.16 9.88
CA ILE A 32 14.48 22.12 10.91
C ILE A 32 14.01 20.80 10.28
N LEU A 33 13.22 20.88 9.20
CA LEU A 33 12.74 19.71 8.46
C LEU A 33 13.83 19.01 7.64
N ARG A 34 15.03 19.62 7.56
CA ARG A 34 16.16 19.14 6.77
C ARG A 34 16.75 17.85 7.33
N GLU A 35 17.00 17.77 8.64
CA GLU A 35 17.70 16.63 9.26
C GLU A 35 16.86 15.35 9.31
N THR A 36 15.59 15.46 9.71
CA THR A 36 14.68 14.30 9.82
C THR A 36 14.38 13.69 8.45
N LEU A 37 14.15 14.53 7.43
CA LEU A 37 13.87 14.07 6.07
C LEU A 37 15.12 13.48 5.41
N PHE A 38 16.29 14.05 5.69
CA PHE A 38 17.58 13.55 5.23
C PHE A 38 17.88 12.15 5.77
N MET A 39 17.69 11.91 7.06
CA MET A 39 17.93 10.61 7.68
C MET A 39 16.97 9.52 7.16
N LYS A 40 15.66 9.80 7.08
CA LYS A 40 14.68 8.85 6.52
C LYS A 40 14.90 8.58 5.02
N THR A 41 15.33 9.58 4.26
CA THR A 41 15.68 9.42 2.84
C THR A 41 16.96 8.59 2.67
N ARG A 42 17.95 8.77 3.54
CA ARG A 42 19.20 7.97 3.55
C ARG A 42 18.93 6.50 3.86
N GLU A 43 18.07 6.20 4.82
CA GLU A 43 17.66 4.83 5.14
C GLU A 43 16.87 4.17 4.00
N ALA A 44 15.97 4.92 3.35
CA ALA A 44 15.23 4.44 2.19
C ALA A 44 16.17 4.13 1.00
N LEU A 45 17.14 4.99 0.73
CA LEU A 45 18.11 4.84 -0.36
C LEU A 45 19.15 3.73 -0.10
N ALA A 46 19.55 3.50 1.17
CA ALA A 46 20.46 2.43 1.55
C ALA A 46 19.92 1.01 1.27
N SER A 47 18.61 0.88 1.06
CA SER A 47 17.94 -0.40 0.75
C SER A 47 17.85 -0.73 -0.75
N TYR A 48 18.31 0.17 -1.62
CA TYR A 48 18.20 0.05 -3.07
C TYR A 48 19.46 -0.61 -3.67
N ARG A 49 19.31 -1.74 -4.40
CA ARG A 49 20.42 -2.36 -5.14
C ARG A 49 20.62 -1.68 -6.49
N ILE A 50 21.87 -1.31 -6.78
CA ILE A 50 22.29 -0.58 -7.97
C ILE A 50 22.59 -1.57 -9.12
N THR A 51 22.05 -1.32 -10.31
CA THR A 51 22.44 -2.01 -11.55
C THR A 51 23.16 -1.04 -12.50
N ALA A 52 24.10 -1.57 -13.30
CA ALA A 52 24.91 -0.79 -14.24
C ALA A 52 24.02 -0.17 -15.33
N GLY A 53 23.76 1.13 -15.21
CA GLY A 53 22.90 1.92 -16.10
C GLY A 53 22.42 3.25 -15.49
N ASP A 54 22.43 3.36 -14.16
CA ASP A 54 21.81 4.51 -13.46
C ASP A 54 22.80 5.65 -13.13
N SER A 55 23.43 6.24 -14.13
CA SER A 55 24.39 7.35 -13.91
C SER A 55 23.77 8.61 -13.29
N LEU A 56 22.44 8.79 -13.40
CA LEU A 56 21.70 9.93 -12.83
C LEU A 56 21.39 9.73 -11.33
N PHE A 57 21.15 8.49 -10.91
CA PHE A 57 20.92 8.11 -9.51
C PHE A 57 22.16 8.38 -8.65
N HIS A 58 23.34 8.01 -9.17
CA HIS A 58 24.61 8.25 -8.48
C HIS A 58 24.92 9.73 -8.26
N LYS A 59 24.55 10.60 -9.22
CA LYS A 59 24.75 12.06 -9.10
C LYS A 59 23.76 12.70 -8.12
N ALA A 60 22.52 12.23 -8.09
CA ALA A 60 21.52 12.67 -7.10
C ALA A 60 21.85 12.16 -5.68
N LEU A 61 22.38 10.93 -5.57
CA LEU A 61 22.85 10.35 -4.31
C LEU A 61 24.09 11.07 -3.78
N ALA A 62 25.04 11.46 -4.65
CA ALA A 62 26.22 12.26 -4.28
C ALA A 62 25.87 13.70 -3.85
N TYR A 63 24.78 14.28 -4.38
CA TYR A 63 24.24 15.55 -3.87
C TYR A 63 23.59 15.39 -2.48
N LEU A 64 22.98 14.24 -2.22
CA LEU A 64 22.31 13.92 -0.95
C LEU A 64 23.27 13.44 0.14
N ILE A 65 24.43 12.91 -0.19
CA ILE A 65 25.41 12.46 0.80
C ILE A 65 26.60 13.40 0.65
N HIS A 66 26.64 14.46 1.46
CA HIS A 66 27.74 15.42 1.49
C HIS A 66 28.98 14.80 2.16
N ASP A 67 29.39 13.61 1.71
CA ASP A 67 30.61 12.97 2.16
C ASP A 67 31.32 12.29 0.98
N GLN A 68 32.63 12.47 0.95
CA GLN A 68 33.45 12.13 -0.19
C GLN A 68 33.53 10.61 -0.39
N ALA A 69 33.44 10.23 -1.67
CA ALA A 69 33.83 8.95 -2.27
C ALA A 69 32.89 7.74 -2.12
N ILE A 70 32.27 7.32 -3.25
CA ILE A 70 32.03 5.89 -3.56
C ILE A 70 32.20 5.64 -5.08
N ARG A 71 32.84 4.51 -5.40
CA ARG A 71 33.26 4.00 -6.73
C ARG A 71 32.35 2.85 -7.20
N ILE A 72 32.21 2.61 -8.53
CA ILE A 72 31.80 1.29 -9.07
C ILE A 72 32.65 0.89 -10.31
N SER A 73 33.16 -0.36 -10.21
CA SER A 73 33.87 -1.32 -11.09
C SER A 73 34.96 -0.88 -12.10
N ASP A 74 35.91 -1.79 -12.33
CA ASP A 74 37.16 -1.71 -13.12
C ASP A 74 38.33 -0.90 -12.53
N GLY A 75 38.46 -0.92 -11.20
CA GLY A 75 39.78 -0.63 -10.61
C GLY A 75 40.31 0.79 -10.81
N LYS A 76 39.53 1.77 -11.31
CA LYS A 76 39.91 3.20 -11.42
C LYS A 76 39.13 4.14 -10.49
N ILE A 77 39.85 4.91 -9.65
CA ILE A 77 39.26 5.88 -8.70
C ILE A 77 39.05 7.15 -9.50
N ILE A 78 37.84 7.68 -9.55
CA ILE A 78 37.60 9.04 -10.05
C ILE A 78 37.32 9.91 -8.83
N LYS A 79 38.29 10.75 -8.45
CA LYS A 79 38.05 11.86 -7.53
C LYS A 79 37.30 12.94 -8.29
N LEU A 80 36.16 13.39 -7.76
CA LEU A 80 35.52 14.64 -8.20
C LEU A 80 36.11 15.78 -7.37
N ASP A 81 37.37 16.12 -7.62
CA ASP A 81 37.95 17.35 -7.09
C ASP A 81 37.48 18.53 -7.95
N GLY A 82 36.98 19.60 -7.32
CA GLY A 82 36.95 20.93 -7.92
C GLY A 82 35.60 21.57 -8.27
N TRP A 83 34.45 20.99 -7.90
CA TRP A 83 33.16 21.70 -8.07
C TRP A 83 32.77 22.44 -6.79
N SER A 84 32.64 23.76 -6.89
CA SER A 84 32.10 24.56 -5.80
C SER A 84 30.58 24.35 -5.67
N LYS A 85 30.05 24.64 -4.47
CA LYS A 85 28.62 24.56 -4.18
C LYS A 85 27.79 25.44 -5.12
N SER A 86 28.33 26.58 -5.56
CA SER A 86 27.68 27.48 -6.52
C SER A 86 27.63 26.89 -7.93
N GLN A 87 28.72 26.27 -8.40
CA GLN A 87 28.77 25.62 -9.72
C GLN A 87 27.77 24.46 -9.84
N THR A 88 27.52 23.76 -8.74
CA THR A 88 26.55 22.66 -8.67
C THR A 88 25.10 23.16 -8.74
N VAL A 89 24.80 24.29 -8.09
CA VAL A 89 23.48 24.94 -8.11
C VAL A 89 23.18 25.54 -9.50
N GLU A 90 24.16 26.20 -10.10
CA GLU A 90 24.02 26.82 -11.42
C GLU A 90 23.77 25.78 -12.52
N TRP A 91 24.43 24.61 -12.45
CA TRP A 91 24.18 23.49 -13.35
C TRP A 91 22.77 22.89 -13.20
N ALA A 92 22.28 22.74 -11.96
CA ALA A 92 20.93 22.23 -11.68
C ALA A 92 19.83 23.18 -12.21
N GLU A 93 20.05 24.49 -12.10
CA GLU A 93 19.15 25.50 -12.67
C GLU A 93 19.13 25.49 -14.20
N GLN A 94 20.28 25.30 -14.85
CA GLN A 94 20.38 25.15 -16.31
C GLN A 94 19.69 23.87 -16.81
N PHE A 95 19.83 22.75 -16.07
CA PHE A 95 19.17 21.49 -16.41
C PHE A 95 17.64 21.56 -16.24
N GLY A 96 17.18 22.25 -15.19
CA GLY A 96 15.77 22.59 -14.98
C GLY A 96 15.20 23.37 -16.16
N LYS A 97 15.91 24.41 -16.64
CA LYS A 97 15.53 25.20 -17.81
C LYS A 97 15.51 24.39 -19.12
N ALA A 98 16.47 23.48 -19.34
CA ALA A 98 16.52 22.62 -20.54
C ALA A 98 15.38 21.59 -20.59
N SER A 99 14.96 21.05 -19.43
CA SER A 99 13.82 20.13 -19.32
C SER A 99 12.46 20.81 -19.55
N LEU A 100 12.37 22.11 -19.27
CA LEU A 100 11.21 22.95 -19.54
C LEU A 100 11.10 23.32 -21.03
N GLN A 101 12.23 23.58 -21.71
CA GLN A 101 12.26 23.87 -23.15
C GLN A 101 11.87 22.67 -24.02
N THR A 102 12.16 21.44 -23.59
CA THR A 102 11.72 20.22 -24.29
C THR A 102 10.23 19.92 -24.13
N ARG A 103 9.56 20.47 -23.09
CA ARG A 103 8.10 20.39 -22.92
C ARG A 103 7.35 21.45 -23.72
N THR A 104 7.93 22.63 -23.96
CA THR A 104 7.31 23.69 -24.77
C THR A 104 7.38 23.40 -26.27
N SER A 105 8.39 22.66 -26.76
CA SER A 105 8.49 22.25 -28.17
C SER A 105 7.49 21.13 -28.54
N ARG A 106 7.20 20.20 -27.62
CA ARG A 106 6.17 19.16 -27.81
C ARG A 106 4.74 19.70 -27.64
N ALA A 107 4.53 20.69 -26.76
CA ALA A 107 3.23 21.33 -26.59
C ALA A 107 2.84 22.24 -27.79
N ARG A 108 3.79 22.73 -28.58
CA ARG A 108 3.52 23.54 -29.79
C ARG A 108 2.99 22.75 -30.99
N LYS A 109 3.06 21.41 -30.99
CA LYS A 109 2.51 20.57 -32.07
C LYS A 109 1.04 20.18 -31.89
N ALA A 110 0.42 20.52 -30.76
CA ALA A 110 -1.00 20.34 -30.53
C ALA A 110 -1.65 21.71 -30.29
N VAL A 111 -2.72 21.99 -31.04
CA VAL A 111 -3.62 23.14 -30.91
C VAL A 111 -3.16 24.42 -31.61
N GLY A 112 -3.56 24.55 -32.88
CA GLY A 112 -3.71 25.84 -33.53
C GLY A 112 -4.88 26.62 -32.93
N ARG A 113 -4.59 27.80 -32.37
CA ARG A 113 -5.30 29.08 -32.60
C ARG A 113 -4.64 30.20 -31.76
N LYS A 114 -4.27 31.27 -32.46
CA LYS A 114 -3.64 32.50 -31.98
C LYS A 114 -4.59 33.29 -31.06
N LYS A 115 -4.15 33.62 -29.85
CA LYS A 115 -4.43 34.84 -29.04
C LYS A 115 -4.08 34.48 -27.60
N ILE A 116 -2.96 34.95 -27.06
CA ILE A 116 -2.64 35.16 -25.61
C ILE A 116 -1.14 35.48 -25.44
N ALA A 117 -0.26 35.07 -26.37
CA ALA A 117 1.19 35.25 -26.24
C ALA A 117 1.73 36.68 -26.48
N ARG A 118 0.88 37.72 -26.53
CA ARG A 118 1.31 39.12 -26.73
C ARG A 118 1.27 39.99 -25.47
N ARG A 119 0.91 39.42 -24.31
CA ARG A 119 0.72 40.19 -23.06
C ARG A 119 1.81 39.98 -22.00
N LEU A 120 2.88 39.24 -22.32
CA LEU A 120 3.82 38.74 -21.31
C LEU A 120 5.28 39.10 -21.61
N THR A 121 5.57 40.36 -22.00
CA THR A 121 6.98 40.78 -22.11
C THR A 121 7.26 42.27 -21.95
N PHE A 122 6.40 43.06 -21.29
CA PHE A 122 6.77 44.45 -21.02
C PHE A 122 6.36 44.92 -19.62
N ARG A 123 7.35 45.55 -18.94
CA ARG A 123 7.35 46.21 -17.62
C ARG A 123 7.65 45.32 -16.41
N LEU A 124 8.93 45.21 -16.09
CA LEU A 124 9.48 44.65 -14.85
C LEU A 124 10.07 45.71 -13.89
N ASP A 125 9.81 47.01 -14.09
CA ASP A 125 10.45 48.07 -13.28
C ASP A 125 9.50 48.97 -12.45
N GLN A 126 8.24 48.59 -12.26
CA GLN A 126 7.33 49.38 -11.40
C GLN A 126 6.35 48.49 -10.62
N PHE A 127 6.80 47.88 -9.52
CA PHE A 127 5.92 47.31 -8.51
C PHE A 127 6.58 47.34 -7.12
N ASP A 128 6.75 48.54 -6.58
CA ASP A 128 6.75 48.74 -5.13
C ASP A 128 5.42 49.42 -4.75
N VAL A 129 4.84 48.98 -3.63
CA VAL A 129 3.60 49.47 -2.96
C VAL A 129 2.28 48.71 -3.26
N ALA A 130 2.15 47.86 -4.30
CA ALA A 130 0.92 47.06 -4.52
C ALA A 130 0.98 45.59 -4.04
N ALA A 131 2.08 45.18 -3.41
CA ALA A 131 2.38 43.77 -3.11
C ALA A 131 1.77 43.23 -1.80
N THR A 132 1.21 44.08 -0.95
CA THR A 132 0.69 43.69 0.39
C THR A 132 -0.74 43.16 0.36
N GLU A 133 -1.63 43.66 -0.50
CA GLU A 133 -3.01 43.15 -0.58
C GLU A 133 -3.16 41.86 -1.42
N SER A 134 -2.33 41.72 -2.47
CA SER A 134 -2.34 40.54 -3.35
C SER A 134 -1.79 39.29 -2.64
N THR A 135 -0.73 39.45 -1.84
CA THR A 135 -0.16 38.39 -1.02
C THR A 135 -1.07 38.01 0.14
N ALA A 136 -1.77 38.98 0.76
CA ALA A 136 -2.80 38.72 1.75
C ALA A 136 -3.98 37.95 1.16
N LYS A 137 -4.57 38.38 0.03
CA LYS A 137 -5.66 37.64 -0.65
C LYS A 137 -5.24 36.24 -1.11
N ALA A 138 -4.00 36.06 -1.57
CA ALA A 138 -3.45 34.75 -1.92
C ALA A 138 -3.23 33.85 -0.68
N ALA A 139 -2.79 34.42 0.46
CA ALA A 139 -2.64 33.71 1.73
C ALA A 139 -4.01 33.34 2.33
N THR A 140 -5.01 34.22 2.25
CA THR A 140 -6.39 33.96 2.70
C THR A 140 -7.05 32.91 1.78
N GLY A 141 -6.81 32.96 0.47
CA GLY A 141 -7.27 31.95 -0.48
C GLY A 141 -6.60 30.58 -0.27
N ALA A 142 -5.32 30.54 0.10
CA ALA A 142 -4.61 29.33 0.48
C ALA A 142 -5.10 28.76 1.82
N LYS A 143 -5.39 29.62 2.81
CA LYS A 143 -5.96 29.24 4.12
C LYS A 143 -7.38 28.71 3.97
N LYS A 144 -8.21 29.35 3.13
CA LYS A 144 -9.57 28.90 2.79
C LYS A 144 -9.57 27.59 2.01
N ARG A 145 -8.64 27.40 1.05
CA ARG A 145 -8.43 26.10 0.37
C ARG A 145 -7.91 25.00 1.30
N ARG A 146 -7.10 25.34 2.30
CA ARG A 146 -6.62 24.40 3.33
C ARG A 146 -7.75 23.97 4.27
N GLN A 147 -8.58 24.91 4.74
CA GLN A 147 -9.81 24.61 5.48
C GLN A 147 -10.84 23.84 4.66
N GLN A 148 -10.95 24.13 3.36
CA GLN A 148 -11.86 23.43 2.44
C GLN A 148 -11.34 22.01 2.08
N ALA A 149 -10.02 21.82 1.98
CA ALA A 149 -9.38 20.51 1.82
C ALA A 149 -9.35 19.69 3.13
N GLU A 150 -9.45 20.34 4.29
CA GLU A 150 -9.71 19.69 5.58
C GLU A 150 -11.17 19.20 5.71
N THR A 151 -12.13 19.84 5.04
CA THR A 151 -13.56 19.47 5.12
C THR A 151 -14.02 18.45 4.07
N GLU A 152 -13.21 18.13 3.06
CA GLU A 152 -13.54 17.14 2.01
C GLU A 152 -12.72 15.84 2.11
N ARG A 153 -12.90 15.06 3.19
CA ARG A 153 -12.22 13.75 3.38
C ARG A 153 -13.20 12.65 3.74
N HIS A 154 -12.87 11.42 3.35
CA HIS A 154 -13.53 10.23 3.90
C HIS A 154 -12.80 9.82 5.17
N VAL A 155 -13.53 9.67 6.27
CA VAL A 155 -12.97 9.24 7.55
C VAL A 155 -13.49 7.84 7.87
N VAL A 156 -12.58 6.95 8.22
CA VAL A 156 -12.87 5.54 8.54
C VAL A 156 -12.23 5.20 9.87
N ASN A 157 -13.03 4.68 10.79
CA ASN A 157 -12.52 4.10 12.03
C ASN A 157 -12.26 2.62 11.82
N VAL A 158 -11.08 2.17 12.24
CA VAL A 158 -10.62 0.79 12.17
C VAL A 158 -10.23 0.35 13.58
N PHE A 159 -10.86 -0.72 14.06
CA PHE A 159 -10.40 -1.41 15.27
C PHE A 159 -9.14 -2.21 14.91
N TYR A 160 -8.20 -2.32 15.82
CA TYR A 160 -7.00 -3.11 15.57
C TYR A 160 -6.61 -3.98 16.75
N ALA A 161 -5.98 -5.10 16.43
CA ALA A 161 -5.21 -5.92 17.34
C ALA A 161 -3.82 -6.19 16.73
N THR A 162 -2.77 -6.12 17.55
CA THR A 162 -1.39 -6.32 17.09
C THR A 162 -0.50 -6.86 18.18
N ASP A 163 0.31 -7.86 17.88
CA ASP A 163 1.38 -8.41 18.70
C ASP A 163 2.75 -7.82 18.31
N ARG A 164 2.76 -6.61 17.73
CA ARG A 164 3.97 -5.83 17.49
C ARG A 164 4.38 -5.07 18.75
N GLN A 165 5.68 -4.96 18.97
CA GLN A 165 6.26 -4.07 19.98
C GLN A 165 5.83 -2.63 19.72
N LYS A 166 5.53 -1.89 20.79
CA LYS A 166 5.24 -0.45 20.73
C LYS A 166 6.46 0.34 20.20
N SER A 167 6.19 1.46 19.55
CA SER A 167 7.18 2.43 19.10
C SER A 167 6.67 3.86 19.37
N ASP A 168 7.53 4.86 19.19
CA ASP A 168 7.15 6.27 19.34
C ASP A 168 6.07 6.70 18.33
N GLU A 169 6.02 6.04 17.18
CA GLU A 169 5.02 6.26 16.11
C GLU A 169 3.79 5.33 16.26
N GLY A 170 3.72 4.53 17.33
CA GLY A 170 2.63 3.59 17.62
C GLY A 170 3.15 2.16 17.83
N TYR A 171 3.41 1.44 16.75
CA TYR A 171 3.92 0.06 16.78
C TYR A 171 5.06 -0.15 15.77
N SER A 172 5.84 -1.22 15.96
CA SER A 172 7.05 -1.44 15.18
C SER A 172 6.76 -1.72 13.69
N ALA A 173 7.24 -0.84 12.81
CA ALA A 173 7.21 -1.06 11.36
C ALA A 173 8.16 -2.20 10.92
N ASN A 174 9.20 -2.47 11.73
CA ASN A 174 10.21 -3.49 11.47
C ASN A 174 9.81 -4.90 11.95
N GLY A 175 8.57 -5.09 12.41
CA GLY A 175 8.03 -6.40 12.78
C GLY A 175 8.71 -7.00 14.01
N ILE A 176 9.01 -6.20 15.03
CA ILE A 176 9.49 -6.74 16.30
C ILE A 176 8.26 -7.22 17.08
N PRO A 177 8.16 -8.52 17.44
CA PRO A 177 7.04 -9.04 18.22
C PRO A 177 7.09 -8.53 19.66
N ASP A 178 5.93 -8.41 20.28
CA ASP A 178 5.74 -8.24 21.72
C ASP A 178 5.13 -9.51 22.32
N LYS A 179 5.23 -9.70 23.63
CA LYS A 179 4.63 -10.85 24.33
C LYS A 179 3.12 -10.76 24.46
N GLY A 180 2.53 -9.58 24.25
CA GLY A 180 1.11 -9.32 24.45
C GLY A 180 0.41 -8.85 23.18
N LEU A 181 -0.89 -9.13 23.10
CA LEU A 181 -1.76 -8.56 22.08
C LEU A 181 -2.18 -7.15 22.51
N HIS A 182 -1.79 -6.13 21.76
CA HIS A 182 -2.25 -4.75 21.93
C HIS A 182 -3.50 -4.51 21.11
N ARG A 183 -4.37 -3.60 21.57
CA ARG A 183 -5.67 -3.32 20.97
C ARG A 183 -5.90 -1.82 20.88
N GLY A 184 -6.75 -1.39 19.96
CA GLY A 184 -7.14 0.01 19.90
C GLY A 184 -8.02 0.37 18.71
N ILE A 185 -8.13 1.67 18.49
CA ILE A 185 -8.86 2.24 17.35
C ILE A 185 -7.93 3.21 16.62
N ALA A 186 -7.87 3.10 15.31
CA ALA A 186 -7.24 4.06 14.43
C ALA A 186 -8.30 4.79 13.60
N THR A 187 -8.15 6.10 13.44
CA THR A 187 -8.97 6.92 12.55
C THR A 187 -8.12 7.27 11.34
N VAL A 188 -8.52 6.77 10.17
CA VAL A 188 -7.84 7.00 8.90
C VAL A 188 -8.65 7.97 8.07
N SER A 189 -8.00 8.96 7.48
CA SER A 189 -8.62 9.83 6.48
C SER A 189 -8.11 9.52 5.08
N PHE A 190 -8.98 9.67 4.09
CA PHE A 190 -8.66 9.55 2.68
C PHE A 190 -9.08 10.80 1.90
N PRO A 191 -8.37 11.15 0.82
CA PRO A 191 -8.84 12.10 -0.18
C PRO A 191 -10.24 11.73 -0.69
N LYS A 192 -11.13 12.71 -0.82
CA LYS A 192 -12.49 12.50 -1.38
C LYS A 192 -12.45 12.05 -2.84
N ARG A 193 -11.47 12.53 -3.62
CA ARG A 193 -11.25 12.14 -5.01
C ARG A 193 -10.11 11.12 -5.07
N ARG A 194 -10.45 9.84 -5.12
CA ARG A 194 -9.51 8.74 -5.29
C ARG A 194 -10.10 7.63 -6.14
N HIS A 195 -9.24 6.74 -6.64
CA HIS A 195 -9.69 5.53 -7.31
C HIS A 195 -9.90 4.41 -6.27
N PRO A 196 -11.00 3.66 -6.35
CA PRO A 196 -11.17 2.47 -5.51
C PRO A 196 -10.02 1.49 -5.67
N GLY A 197 -9.51 0.98 -4.55
CA GLY A 197 -8.31 0.14 -4.49
C GLY A 197 -7.04 0.85 -4.06
N ASP A 198 -6.96 2.16 -4.33
CA ASP A 198 -5.81 2.98 -3.94
C ASP A 198 -5.89 3.32 -2.45
N THR A 199 -4.80 3.07 -1.74
CA THR A 199 -4.60 3.57 -0.36
C THR A 199 -4.21 5.04 -0.34
N ASN A 200 -3.82 5.63 -1.49
CA ASN A 200 -3.33 7.01 -1.60
C ASN A 200 -2.21 7.32 -0.59
N ASP A 201 -1.31 6.36 -0.35
CA ASP A 201 -0.21 6.56 0.57
C ASP A 201 0.69 7.73 0.12
N PRO A 202 1.24 8.51 1.05
CA PRO A 202 2.23 9.51 0.71
C PRO A 202 3.47 8.83 0.09
N PRO A 203 4.21 9.52 -0.80
CA PRO A 203 5.46 9.01 -1.35
C PRO A 203 6.38 8.48 -0.25
N PHE A 204 6.90 7.26 -0.46
CA PHE A 204 7.78 6.56 0.50
C PHE A 204 7.17 6.36 1.90
N ASN A 205 5.83 6.44 2.03
CA ASN A 205 5.11 6.38 3.31
C ASN A 205 5.53 7.45 4.32
N ILE A 206 6.01 8.61 3.87
CA ILE A 206 6.43 9.71 4.75
C ILE A 206 5.19 10.52 5.16
N GLU A 207 4.72 10.32 6.40
CA GLU A 207 3.49 10.96 6.91
C GLU A 207 3.58 12.49 6.93
N LEU A 208 4.78 13.06 7.14
CA LEU A 208 5.02 14.50 7.00
C LEU A 208 4.59 15.05 5.62
N ILE A 209 4.74 14.27 4.54
CA ILE A 209 4.28 14.67 3.20
C ILE A 209 2.74 14.71 3.18
N ALA A 210 2.06 13.76 3.83
CA ALA A 210 0.61 13.80 3.98
C ALA A 210 0.16 15.05 4.74
N SER A 211 0.87 15.41 5.82
CA SER A 211 0.60 16.63 6.61
C SER A 211 0.82 17.92 5.81
N LEU A 212 1.80 17.95 4.91
CA LEU A 212 2.09 19.12 4.05
C LEU A 212 1.10 19.26 2.88
N PHE A 213 0.49 18.18 2.44
CA PHE A 213 -0.49 18.16 1.34
C PHE A 213 -1.82 17.53 1.78
N PRO A 214 -2.52 18.15 2.75
CA PRO A 214 -3.79 17.65 3.25
C PRO A 214 -4.80 17.51 2.12
N GLY A 215 -5.44 16.34 2.02
CA GLY A 215 -6.43 16.03 0.97
C GLY A 215 -5.85 15.43 -0.32
N ARG A 216 -4.54 15.17 -0.40
CA ARG A 216 -3.93 14.39 -1.49
C ARG A 216 -3.55 12.97 -1.13
N PHE A 217 -3.22 12.76 0.14
CA PHE A 217 -2.77 11.48 0.65
C PHE A 217 -3.65 11.03 1.81
N SER A 218 -3.64 9.73 2.06
CA SER A 218 -4.24 9.17 3.26
C SER A 218 -3.32 9.34 4.47
N SER A 219 -3.93 9.51 5.63
CA SER A 219 -3.23 9.72 6.89
C SER A 219 -3.95 9.02 8.05
N ILE A 220 -3.17 8.58 9.03
CA ILE A 220 -3.71 8.12 10.31
C ILE A 220 -3.86 9.36 11.19
N GLU A 221 -5.07 9.91 11.26
CA GLU A 221 -5.37 11.15 11.99
C GLU A 221 -5.30 10.94 13.51
N LYS A 222 -5.65 9.73 13.96
CA LYS A 222 -5.65 9.37 15.38
C LYS A 222 -5.32 7.90 15.54
N LEU A 223 -4.42 7.61 16.48
CA LEU A 223 -4.16 6.26 16.97
C LEU A 223 -4.46 6.25 18.47
N ALA A 224 -5.45 5.47 18.88
CA ALA A 224 -5.89 5.36 20.27
C ALA A 224 -5.68 3.92 20.78
N PRO A 225 -4.56 3.62 21.45
CA PRO A 225 -4.37 2.35 22.15
C PRO A 225 -5.38 2.21 23.28
N LEU A 226 -5.98 1.04 23.41
CA LEU A 226 -7.02 0.73 24.39
C LEU A 226 -6.65 -0.52 25.19
N GLY A 227 -7.02 -0.52 26.48
CA GLY A 227 -7.04 -1.75 27.26
C GLY A 227 -8.10 -2.73 26.74
N LYS A 228 -7.94 -4.03 27.03
CA LYS A 228 -8.82 -5.10 26.55
C LYS A 228 -10.31 -4.83 26.83
N THR A 229 -10.65 -4.40 28.06
CA THR A 229 -12.04 -4.11 28.43
C THR A 229 -12.63 -2.95 27.64
N ASP A 230 -11.90 -1.83 27.50
CA ASP A 230 -12.39 -0.66 26.76
C ASP A 230 -12.53 -0.95 25.26
N PHE A 231 -11.59 -1.73 24.70
CA PHE A 231 -11.68 -2.20 23.32
C PHE A 231 -13.00 -2.95 23.06
N HIS A 232 -13.32 -3.96 23.88
CA HIS A 232 -14.55 -4.73 23.71
C HIS A 232 -15.82 -3.92 23.99
N ASN A 233 -15.79 -2.99 24.94
CA ASN A 233 -16.94 -2.12 25.21
C ASN A 233 -17.23 -1.23 23.99
N ARG A 234 -16.21 -0.57 23.42
CA ARG A 234 -16.37 0.24 22.21
C ARG A 234 -16.75 -0.59 20.99
N LEU A 235 -16.17 -1.77 20.84
CA LEU A 235 -16.51 -2.68 19.75
C LEU A 235 -17.95 -3.16 19.86
N ARG A 236 -18.44 -3.50 21.06
CA ARG A 236 -19.85 -3.87 21.30
C ARG A 236 -20.80 -2.74 20.89
N THR A 237 -20.54 -1.51 21.34
CA THR A 237 -21.34 -0.34 20.93
C THR A 237 -21.32 -0.15 19.41
N ARG A 238 -20.19 -0.38 18.75
CA ARG A 238 -20.10 -0.25 17.30
C ARG A 238 -20.88 -1.35 16.57
N LEU A 239 -20.71 -2.61 16.97
CA LEU A 239 -21.39 -3.76 16.38
C LEU A 239 -22.92 -3.63 16.46
N ALA A 240 -23.44 -3.15 17.58
CA ALA A 240 -24.88 -2.91 17.74
C ALA A 240 -25.45 -1.94 16.68
N ASN A 241 -24.64 -0.99 16.20
CA ASN A 241 -25.02 -0.04 15.14
C ASN A 241 -24.73 -0.55 13.72
N ASP A 242 -23.90 -1.59 13.59
CA ASP A 242 -23.34 -2.08 12.33
C ASP A 242 -23.90 -3.47 11.97
N GLY A 243 -25.14 -3.78 12.39
CA GLY A 243 -25.80 -5.06 12.09
C GLY A 243 -25.08 -6.27 12.68
N ASN A 244 -24.35 -6.08 13.79
CA ASN A 244 -23.57 -7.10 14.48
C ASN A 244 -22.57 -7.87 13.62
N THR A 245 -22.08 -7.23 12.56
CA THR A 245 -21.22 -7.85 11.56
C THR A 245 -19.87 -7.16 11.56
N MET A 246 -18.78 -7.92 11.40
CA MET A 246 -17.43 -7.39 11.23
C MET A 246 -16.64 -8.19 10.19
N PHE A 247 -15.61 -7.57 9.62
CA PHE A 247 -14.52 -8.33 9.01
C PHE A 247 -13.21 -8.09 9.77
N VAL A 248 -12.37 -9.14 9.82
CA VAL A 248 -11.00 -9.08 10.30
C VAL A 248 -10.07 -9.22 9.09
N PHE A 249 -9.32 -8.16 8.80
CA PHE A 249 -8.31 -8.17 7.74
C PHE A 249 -6.95 -8.56 8.30
N VAL A 250 -6.28 -9.50 7.62
CA VAL A 250 -4.94 -9.99 7.93
C VAL A 250 -4.02 -9.70 6.75
N HIS A 251 -3.05 -8.81 6.96
CA HIS A 251 -2.14 -8.37 5.90
C HIS A 251 -1.10 -9.44 5.52
N GLY A 252 -0.50 -9.29 4.34
CA GLY A 252 0.59 -10.14 3.85
C GLY A 252 1.97 -9.81 4.42
N TYR A 253 3.02 -10.36 3.80
CA TYR A 253 4.42 -10.09 4.15
C TYR A 253 4.84 -8.66 3.77
N ALA A 254 5.92 -8.16 4.37
CA ALA A 254 6.51 -6.84 4.10
C ALA A 254 5.55 -5.66 4.31
N CYS A 255 4.62 -5.77 5.26
CA CYS A 255 3.64 -4.73 5.57
C CYS A 255 3.89 -4.13 6.96
N SER A 256 3.93 -2.80 7.07
CA SER A 256 4.00 -2.11 8.36
C SER A 256 2.64 -2.10 9.06
N PHE A 257 2.63 -1.72 10.34
CA PHE A 257 1.39 -1.53 11.09
C PHE A 257 0.47 -0.48 10.41
N GLU A 258 1.03 0.66 10.01
CA GLU A 258 0.32 1.77 9.39
C GLU A 258 -0.26 1.36 8.04
N SER A 259 0.52 0.66 7.20
CA SER A 259 0.05 0.16 5.91
C SER A 259 -1.09 -0.85 6.07
N ALA A 260 -1.04 -1.71 7.09
CA ALA A 260 -2.11 -2.65 7.38
C ALA A 260 -3.41 -1.93 7.77
N ILE A 261 -3.33 -0.94 8.65
CA ILE A 261 -4.46 -0.11 9.07
C ILE A 261 -5.06 0.67 7.89
N LYS A 262 -4.22 1.35 7.10
CA LYS A 262 -4.65 2.10 5.91
C LYS A 262 -5.31 1.17 4.88
N ARG A 263 -4.77 -0.04 4.67
CA ARG A 263 -5.38 -1.05 3.79
C ARG A 263 -6.73 -1.52 4.29
N THR A 264 -6.89 -1.82 5.56
CA THR A 264 -8.19 -2.19 6.15
C THR A 264 -9.22 -1.07 5.99
N ALA A 265 -8.81 0.17 6.26
CA ALA A 265 -9.67 1.34 6.08
C ALA A 265 -10.09 1.53 4.62
N GLN A 266 -9.17 1.33 3.68
CA GLN A 266 -9.43 1.37 2.23
C GLN A 266 -10.43 0.29 1.82
N ILE A 267 -10.25 -0.95 2.29
CA ILE A 267 -11.19 -2.05 2.02
C ILE A 267 -12.58 -1.67 2.50
N LYS A 268 -12.76 -1.28 3.77
CA LYS A 268 -14.08 -0.89 4.29
C LYS A 268 -14.71 0.24 3.49
N LEU A 269 -13.92 1.26 3.14
CA LEU A 269 -14.43 2.41 2.40
C LEU A 269 -14.87 2.05 0.99
N ASP A 270 -14.09 1.26 0.27
CA ASP A 270 -14.36 0.93 -1.14
C ASP A 270 -15.40 -0.15 -1.32
N THR A 271 -15.47 -1.14 -0.41
CA THR A 271 -16.57 -2.10 -0.41
C THR A 271 -17.86 -1.46 0.09
N LYS A 272 -17.79 -0.29 0.74
CA LYS A 272 -18.90 0.35 1.46
C LYS A 272 -19.49 -0.57 2.54
N PHE A 273 -18.67 -1.46 3.08
CA PHE A 273 -19.07 -2.45 4.07
C PHE A 273 -19.72 -1.77 5.27
N LYS A 274 -20.93 -2.20 5.60
CA LYS A 274 -21.74 -1.63 6.68
C LYS A 274 -21.28 -2.12 8.07
N GLY A 275 -20.76 -3.35 8.13
CA GLY A 275 -20.21 -3.94 9.35
C GLY A 275 -18.92 -3.27 9.83
N THR A 276 -18.42 -3.62 11.01
CA THR A 276 -17.19 -3.07 11.60
C THR A 276 -15.92 -3.60 10.92
N ALA A 277 -14.91 -2.75 10.71
CA ALA A 277 -13.61 -3.17 10.20
C ALA A 277 -12.61 -3.36 11.34
N VAL A 278 -11.97 -4.52 11.35
CA VAL A 278 -10.93 -4.90 12.30
C VAL A 278 -9.66 -5.27 11.53
N THR A 279 -8.50 -4.78 11.95
CA THR A 279 -7.19 -5.23 11.45
C THR A 279 -6.55 -6.14 12.49
N TYR A 280 -6.07 -7.32 12.09
CA TYR A 280 -5.03 -8.02 12.83
C TYR A 280 -3.68 -7.75 12.15
N SER A 281 -2.79 -7.07 12.85
CA SER A 281 -1.44 -6.77 12.36
C SER A 281 -0.39 -7.61 13.10
N TRP A 282 0.02 -8.69 12.45
CA TRP A 282 1.08 -9.58 12.92
C TRP A 282 2.47 -8.96 12.62
N PRO A 283 3.55 -9.34 13.35
CA PRO A 283 4.87 -8.72 13.28
C PRO A 283 5.69 -9.13 12.03
N SER A 284 5.12 -8.89 10.85
CA SER A 284 5.86 -8.95 9.58
C SER A 284 6.92 -7.87 9.55
N LYS A 285 8.13 -8.24 9.15
CA LYS A 285 9.19 -7.28 8.85
C LYS A 285 8.79 -6.54 7.58
N GLY A 286 8.65 -5.22 7.64
CA GLY A 286 8.26 -4.34 6.51
C GLY A 286 9.23 -4.30 5.30
N LYS A 287 10.03 -5.34 5.06
CA LYS A 287 11.01 -5.44 3.97
C LYS A 287 10.98 -6.82 3.31
N ILE A 288 11.07 -6.81 1.97
CA ILE A 288 10.95 -7.99 1.12
C ILE A 288 12.08 -9.02 1.34
N SER A 289 13.23 -8.57 1.84
CA SER A 289 14.41 -9.40 2.07
C SER A 289 14.26 -10.41 3.21
N TYR A 290 13.29 -10.25 4.11
CA TYR A 290 13.15 -11.08 5.32
C TYR A 290 12.06 -12.15 5.25
N TYR A 291 11.73 -12.59 4.04
CA TYR A 291 10.66 -13.56 3.81
C TYR A 291 10.79 -14.84 4.68
N ASP A 292 11.99 -15.38 4.85
CA ASP A 292 12.20 -16.63 5.61
C ASP A 292 11.93 -16.44 7.11
N LEU A 293 12.35 -15.31 7.69
CA LEU A 293 12.09 -14.98 9.10
C LEU A 293 10.62 -14.70 9.38
N ASP A 294 9.92 -14.09 8.42
CA ASP A 294 8.49 -13.90 8.53
C ASP A 294 7.74 -15.25 8.41
N HIS A 295 8.25 -16.20 7.62
CA HIS A 295 7.72 -17.56 7.52
C HIS A 295 7.86 -18.33 8.84
N GLU A 296 8.97 -18.18 9.57
CA GLU A 296 9.13 -18.78 10.92
C GLU A 296 8.07 -18.27 11.92
N ARG A 297 7.50 -17.09 11.67
CA ARG A 297 6.53 -16.44 12.57
C ARG A 297 5.08 -16.72 12.24
N ILE A 298 4.76 -17.31 11.08
CA ILE A 298 3.36 -17.54 10.68
C ILE A 298 2.63 -18.43 11.68
N CYS A 299 3.32 -19.42 12.26
CA CYS A 299 2.76 -20.30 13.27
C CYS A 299 2.40 -19.50 14.52
N HIS A 300 3.29 -18.64 15.01
CA HIS A 300 2.99 -17.79 16.16
C HIS A 300 1.83 -16.84 15.87
N ALA A 301 1.85 -16.15 14.73
CA ALA A 301 0.78 -15.24 14.32
C ALA A 301 -0.57 -15.94 14.18
N ALA A 302 -0.57 -17.21 13.72
CA ALA A 302 -1.78 -18.02 13.63
C ALA A 302 -2.35 -18.41 15.01
N ASP A 303 -1.50 -18.66 16.01
CA ASP A 303 -1.95 -18.92 17.39
C ASP A 303 -2.58 -17.65 18.00
N VAL A 304 -1.93 -16.51 17.82
CA VAL A 304 -2.43 -15.21 18.28
C VAL A 304 -3.76 -14.87 17.59
N LEU A 305 -3.85 -15.05 16.26
CA LEU A 305 -5.09 -14.82 15.51
C LEU A 305 -6.20 -15.77 15.93
N SER A 306 -5.90 -17.07 16.11
CA SER A 306 -6.87 -18.07 16.59
C SER A 306 -7.48 -17.65 17.93
N GLY A 307 -6.63 -17.30 18.91
CA GLY A 307 -7.07 -16.79 20.20
C GLY A 307 -7.85 -15.47 20.11
N PHE A 308 -7.47 -14.57 19.19
CA PHE A 308 -8.18 -13.32 18.97
C PHE A 308 -9.57 -13.53 18.36
N ILE A 309 -9.73 -14.46 17.40
CA ILE A 309 -11.04 -14.79 16.83
C ILE A 309 -11.96 -15.38 17.92
N ASP A 310 -11.44 -16.28 18.76
CA ASP A 310 -12.19 -16.86 19.88
C ASP A 310 -12.55 -15.81 20.95
N GLU A 311 -11.66 -14.84 21.18
CA GLU A 311 -11.93 -13.68 22.04
C GLU A 311 -13.07 -12.82 21.46
N LEU A 312 -13.06 -12.51 20.16
CA LEU A 312 -14.15 -11.78 19.49
C LEU A 312 -15.48 -12.55 19.57
N ARG A 313 -15.45 -13.86 19.30
CA ARG A 313 -16.64 -14.72 19.37
C ARG A 313 -17.25 -14.76 20.78
N SER A 314 -16.42 -14.83 21.82
CA SER A 314 -16.89 -15.00 23.20
C SER A 314 -17.30 -13.70 23.90
N LYS A 315 -16.80 -12.54 23.47
CA LYS A 315 -17.07 -11.23 24.12
C LYS A 315 -18.24 -10.46 23.51
N HIS A 316 -18.76 -10.92 22.38
CA HIS A 316 -19.84 -10.30 21.63
C HIS A 316 -20.95 -11.33 21.39
N GLU A 317 -22.21 -10.90 21.51
CA GLU A 317 -23.36 -11.77 21.32
C GLU A 317 -23.58 -12.02 19.83
N ASN A 318 -23.54 -13.27 19.38
CA ASN A 318 -23.82 -13.71 18.01
C ASN A 318 -23.19 -12.88 16.86
N PRO A 319 -21.91 -12.49 16.91
CA PRO A 319 -21.31 -11.65 15.87
C PRO A 319 -21.18 -12.41 14.55
N THR A 320 -21.47 -11.77 13.42
CA THR A 320 -21.02 -12.30 12.12
C THR A 320 -19.58 -11.86 11.89
N ILE A 321 -18.64 -12.81 11.87
CA ILE A 321 -17.22 -12.53 11.65
C ILE A 321 -16.82 -13.03 10.26
N HIS A 322 -16.36 -12.12 9.41
CA HIS A 322 -15.70 -12.44 8.14
C HIS A 322 -14.19 -12.32 8.29
N LEU A 323 -13.42 -13.15 7.58
CA LEU A 323 -11.97 -13.11 7.56
C LEU A 323 -11.50 -12.77 6.15
N VAL A 324 -10.64 -11.77 6.01
CA VAL A 324 -10.07 -11.36 4.72
C VAL A 324 -8.56 -11.37 4.84
N GLY A 325 -7.89 -12.29 4.16
CA GLY A 325 -6.43 -12.44 4.19
C GLY A 325 -5.81 -12.11 2.84
N HIS A 326 -4.69 -11.40 2.85
CA HIS A 326 -3.86 -11.20 1.67
C HIS A 326 -2.53 -11.95 1.78
N SER A 327 -2.11 -12.65 0.73
CA SER A 327 -0.78 -13.27 0.64
C SER A 327 -0.49 -14.20 1.82
N MET A 328 0.59 -13.95 2.56
CA MET A 328 0.91 -14.72 3.77
C MET A 328 -0.11 -14.55 4.90
N GLY A 329 -0.88 -13.45 4.93
CA GLY A 329 -2.01 -13.29 5.83
C GLY A 329 -3.13 -14.30 5.58
N ALA A 330 -3.32 -14.73 4.33
CA ALA A 330 -4.24 -15.81 3.99
C ALA A 330 -3.75 -17.17 4.54
N HIS A 331 -2.43 -17.41 4.55
CA HIS A 331 -1.85 -18.60 5.16
C HIS A 331 -1.98 -18.57 6.69
N ILE A 332 -1.80 -17.40 7.32
CA ILE A 332 -2.04 -17.24 8.76
C ILE A 332 -3.51 -17.54 9.10
N ILE A 333 -4.47 -17.08 8.30
CA ILE A 333 -5.89 -17.45 8.45
C ILE A 333 -6.08 -18.96 8.31
N ALA A 334 -5.44 -19.59 7.32
CA ALA A 334 -5.53 -21.04 7.09
C ALA A 334 -5.13 -21.85 8.32
N LEU A 335 -3.96 -21.54 8.88
CA LEU A 335 -3.46 -22.16 10.10
C LEU A 335 -4.32 -21.84 11.33
N ALA A 336 -4.78 -20.59 11.46
CA ALA A 336 -5.61 -20.18 12.58
C ALA A 336 -6.96 -20.91 12.59
N ILE A 337 -7.60 -21.08 11.43
CA ILE A 337 -8.87 -21.80 11.31
C ILE A 337 -8.68 -23.29 11.58
N GLU A 338 -7.64 -23.90 11.03
CA GLU A 338 -7.36 -25.31 11.28
C GLU A 338 -7.15 -25.63 12.76
N ARG A 339 -6.52 -24.72 13.52
CA ARG A 339 -6.25 -24.91 14.95
C ARG A 339 -7.49 -24.75 15.83
N ARG A 340 -8.60 -24.27 15.28
CA ARG A 340 -9.85 -24.04 16.03
C ARG A 340 -10.73 -25.27 15.95
N SER A 341 -11.34 -25.63 17.07
CA SER A 341 -12.33 -26.71 17.15
C SER A 341 -13.75 -26.24 16.82
N ARG A 342 -13.99 -24.93 16.77
CA ARG A 342 -15.30 -24.33 16.48
C ARG A 342 -15.65 -24.47 15.00
N LYS A 343 -16.87 -24.95 14.74
CA LYS A 343 -17.44 -25.14 13.40
C LYS A 343 -18.54 -24.13 13.12
N HIS A 344 -18.74 -23.80 11.85
CA HIS A 344 -19.81 -22.91 11.36
C HIS A 344 -19.93 -21.55 12.06
N ASP A 345 -18.82 -21.04 12.59
CA ASP A 345 -18.82 -19.78 13.30
C ASP A 345 -18.36 -18.61 12.42
N ILE A 346 -17.65 -18.85 11.34
CA ILE A 346 -17.21 -17.81 10.39
C ILE A 346 -18.27 -17.58 9.31
N GLY A 347 -18.50 -16.32 8.94
CA GLY A 347 -19.32 -15.96 7.78
C GLY A 347 -18.57 -16.27 6.49
N GLU A 348 -17.70 -15.35 6.09
CA GLU A 348 -16.88 -15.47 4.89
C GLU A 348 -15.42 -15.70 5.26
N ILE A 349 -14.73 -16.58 4.54
CA ILE A 349 -13.27 -16.60 4.46
C ILE A 349 -12.88 -16.17 3.04
N VAL A 350 -12.20 -15.03 2.92
CA VAL A 350 -11.75 -14.50 1.64
C VAL A 350 -10.23 -14.46 1.60
N LEU A 351 -9.64 -15.25 0.71
CA LEU A 351 -8.19 -15.40 0.55
C LEU A 351 -7.75 -14.74 -0.76
N GLN A 352 -7.05 -13.62 -0.65
CA GLN A 352 -6.57 -12.86 -1.80
C GLN A 352 -5.09 -13.14 -2.06
N ALA A 353 -4.77 -13.65 -3.25
CA ALA A 353 -3.40 -14.02 -3.62
C ALA A 353 -2.68 -14.93 -2.60
N PRO A 354 -3.34 -15.99 -2.07
CA PRO A 354 -2.83 -16.76 -0.94
C PRO A 354 -1.47 -17.42 -1.21
N ASP A 355 -0.56 -17.23 -0.25
CA ASP A 355 0.75 -17.90 -0.21
C ASP A 355 0.66 -19.23 0.56
N ILE A 356 -0.22 -20.11 0.07
CA ILE A 356 -0.49 -21.44 0.64
C ILE A 356 0.00 -22.49 -0.35
N SER A 357 0.71 -23.50 0.16
CA SER A 357 1.15 -24.67 -0.61
C SER A 357 -0.03 -25.42 -1.20
N SER A 358 0.01 -25.79 -2.48
CA SER A 358 -1.01 -26.65 -3.09
C SER A 358 -1.06 -28.05 -2.45
N LEU A 359 0.03 -28.50 -1.84
CA LEU A 359 0.08 -29.76 -1.10
C LEU A 359 -0.71 -29.72 0.22
N ASP A 360 -0.77 -28.54 0.85
CA ASP A 360 -1.48 -28.35 2.12
C ASP A 360 -2.94 -27.93 1.90
N TYR A 361 -3.28 -27.49 0.69
CA TYR A 361 -4.56 -26.84 0.43
C TYR A 361 -5.77 -27.73 0.70
N GLY A 362 -5.73 -29.02 0.35
CA GLY A 362 -6.86 -29.93 0.60
C GLY A 362 -7.24 -30.01 2.08
N ARG A 363 -6.23 -30.05 2.96
CA ARG A 363 -6.40 -30.01 4.42
C ARG A 363 -7.02 -28.70 4.89
N PHE A 364 -6.52 -27.57 4.39
CA PHE A 364 -7.09 -26.26 4.73
C PHE A 364 -8.51 -26.06 4.18
N ALA A 365 -8.78 -26.51 2.96
CA ALA A 365 -10.12 -26.45 2.36
C ALA A 365 -11.14 -27.19 3.25
N ALA A 366 -10.82 -28.40 3.72
CA ALA A 366 -11.67 -29.13 4.66
C ALA A 366 -11.92 -28.35 5.97
N ALA A 367 -10.88 -27.75 6.55
CA ALA A 367 -11.00 -26.92 7.74
C ALA A 367 -11.90 -25.69 7.49
N PHE A 368 -11.71 -25.00 6.37
CA PHE A 368 -12.52 -23.85 5.98
C PHE A 368 -14.00 -24.20 5.81
N SER A 369 -14.31 -25.25 5.06
CA SER A 369 -15.69 -25.69 4.80
C SER A 369 -16.42 -26.11 6.08
N SER A 370 -15.68 -26.62 7.07
CA SER A 370 -16.26 -26.93 8.39
C SER A 370 -16.49 -25.70 9.27
N SER A 371 -15.77 -24.61 9.03
CA SER A 371 -15.74 -23.43 9.91
C SER A 371 -16.53 -22.24 9.38
N ALA A 372 -16.59 -22.07 8.06
CA ALA A 372 -17.15 -20.91 7.39
C ALA A 372 -18.40 -21.27 6.58
N LYS A 373 -19.31 -20.29 6.42
CA LYS A 373 -20.44 -20.43 5.50
C LYS A 373 -19.97 -20.49 4.06
N ARG A 374 -18.96 -19.68 3.72
CA ARG A 374 -18.36 -19.64 2.38
C ARG A 374 -16.88 -19.31 2.42
N VAL A 375 -16.19 -19.77 1.37
CA VAL A 375 -14.76 -19.58 1.16
C VAL A 375 -14.57 -19.10 -0.27
N THR A 376 -13.88 -17.97 -0.44
CA THR A 376 -13.53 -17.42 -1.76
C THR A 376 -12.01 -17.30 -1.87
N VAL A 377 -11.43 -17.79 -2.96
CA VAL A 377 -9.99 -17.70 -3.25
C VAL A 377 -9.76 -16.94 -4.56
N TYR A 378 -8.97 -15.87 -4.51
CA TYR A 378 -8.54 -15.15 -5.72
C TYR A 378 -7.13 -15.54 -6.12
N ALA A 379 -6.95 -16.05 -7.34
CA ALA A 379 -5.66 -16.46 -7.88
C ALA A 379 -5.37 -15.80 -9.24
N SER A 380 -4.09 -15.65 -9.59
CA SER A 380 -3.68 -15.02 -10.85
C SER A 380 -2.39 -15.63 -11.40
N LYS A 381 -2.43 -16.10 -12.66
CA LYS A 381 -1.24 -16.61 -13.39
C LYS A 381 -0.16 -15.56 -13.61
N LYS A 382 -0.51 -14.28 -13.48
CA LYS A 382 0.43 -13.17 -13.61
C LYS A 382 0.98 -12.68 -12.25
N ASP A 383 0.60 -13.31 -11.14
CA ASP A 383 1.22 -13.04 -9.84
C ASP A 383 2.62 -13.66 -9.77
N ARG A 384 3.63 -12.84 -10.09
CA ARG A 384 5.03 -13.26 -10.08
C ARG A 384 5.66 -13.17 -8.69
N ALA A 385 5.01 -12.53 -7.72
CA ALA A 385 5.54 -12.44 -6.35
C ALA A 385 5.51 -13.80 -5.65
N LEU A 386 4.47 -14.60 -5.89
CA LEU A 386 4.41 -15.97 -5.37
C LEU A 386 5.47 -16.88 -6.01
N THR A 387 5.93 -16.57 -7.22
CA THR A 387 7.08 -17.24 -7.83
C THR A 387 8.39 -16.94 -7.09
N VAL A 388 8.52 -15.75 -6.49
CA VAL A 388 9.66 -15.43 -5.59
C VAL A 388 9.56 -16.23 -4.28
N SER A 389 8.35 -16.45 -3.75
CA SER A 389 8.10 -17.37 -2.60
C SER A 389 8.57 -18.80 -2.92
N GLN A 390 8.27 -19.32 -4.12
CA GLN A 390 8.75 -20.64 -4.55
C GLN A 390 10.28 -20.72 -4.67
N VAL A 391 10.90 -19.71 -5.30
CA VAL A 391 12.36 -19.68 -5.53
C VAL A 391 13.13 -19.54 -4.21
N LYS A 392 12.66 -18.70 -3.28
CA LYS A 392 13.30 -18.53 -1.97
C LYS A 392 13.18 -19.77 -1.09
N ARG A 393 12.07 -20.51 -1.16
CA ARG A 393 11.84 -21.69 -0.33
C ARG A 393 12.57 -22.96 -0.77
N LEU A 394 13.40 -22.89 -1.82
CA LEU A 394 13.99 -24.08 -2.47
C LEU A 394 12.94 -25.15 -2.85
N ALA A 395 11.66 -24.77 -2.87
CA ALA A 395 10.51 -25.65 -3.07
C ALA A 395 10.21 -25.77 -4.57
N ARG A 396 11.25 -26.13 -5.35
CA ARG A 396 11.11 -26.38 -6.78
C ARG A 396 10.03 -27.46 -6.98
N GLY A 397 8.98 -27.12 -7.72
CA GLY A 397 7.88 -28.04 -8.03
C GLY A 397 6.64 -27.96 -7.13
N VAL A 398 6.63 -27.11 -6.09
CA VAL A 398 5.44 -26.90 -5.24
C VAL A 398 4.77 -25.57 -5.57
N TYR A 399 3.54 -25.62 -6.08
CA TYR A 399 2.78 -24.44 -6.45
C TYR A 399 2.11 -23.78 -5.25
N ARG A 400 1.85 -22.47 -5.37
CA ARG A 400 0.98 -21.71 -4.45
C ARG A 400 -0.40 -21.61 -5.04
N ILE A 401 -1.42 -21.75 -4.20
CA ILE A 401 -2.80 -21.70 -4.69
C ILE A 401 -3.17 -20.32 -5.26
N GLY A 402 -2.50 -19.24 -4.83
CA GLY A 402 -2.68 -17.90 -5.40
C GLY A 402 -2.06 -17.70 -6.80
N GLN A 403 -1.19 -18.58 -7.27
CA GLN A 403 -0.51 -18.42 -8.57
C GLN A 403 -1.37 -18.83 -9.76
N ASN A 404 -2.35 -19.69 -9.56
CA ASN A 404 -3.19 -20.16 -10.64
C ASN A 404 -4.46 -20.72 -10.01
N VAL A 405 -5.62 -20.31 -10.51
CA VAL A 405 -6.92 -20.76 -10.01
C VAL A 405 -7.01 -22.29 -9.97
N ARG A 406 -6.32 -22.97 -10.90
CA ARG A 406 -6.24 -24.43 -10.98
C ARG A 406 -5.66 -25.10 -9.73
N HIS A 407 -4.80 -24.41 -9.00
CA HIS A 407 -4.24 -24.92 -7.74
C HIS A 407 -5.15 -24.67 -6.53
N ALA A 408 -6.24 -23.91 -6.71
CA ALA A 408 -7.22 -23.57 -5.70
C ALA A 408 -8.58 -24.27 -5.93
N LEU A 409 -8.69 -25.16 -6.93
CA LEU A 409 -9.93 -25.88 -7.21
C LEU A 409 -10.30 -26.81 -6.05
N ASN A 410 -11.53 -26.66 -5.58
CA ASN A 410 -12.16 -27.49 -4.56
C ASN A 410 -13.67 -27.23 -4.58
N GLN A 411 -14.48 -28.29 -4.50
CA GLN A 411 -15.94 -28.19 -4.58
C GLN A 411 -16.58 -27.27 -3.54
N ALA A 412 -15.93 -27.10 -2.38
CA ALA A 412 -16.43 -26.28 -1.29
C ALA A 412 -15.81 -24.86 -1.25
N VAL A 413 -15.11 -24.45 -2.31
CA VAL A 413 -14.45 -23.14 -2.41
C VAL A 413 -14.80 -22.47 -3.73
N ASP A 414 -15.18 -21.19 -3.67
CA ASP A 414 -15.31 -20.34 -4.84
C ASP A 414 -13.92 -19.87 -5.29
N ALA A 415 -13.30 -20.63 -6.20
CA ALA A 415 -12.03 -20.26 -6.80
C ALA A 415 -12.25 -19.26 -7.96
N ILE A 416 -11.59 -18.11 -7.91
CA ILE A 416 -11.76 -16.99 -8.85
C ILE A 416 -10.44 -16.70 -9.56
N ASP A 417 -10.45 -16.81 -10.89
CA ASP A 417 -9.36 -16.41 -11.76
C ASP A 417 -9.35 -14.89 -11.96
N ALA A 418 -8.38 -14.24 -11.34
CA ALA A 418 -8.09 -12.82 -11.46
C ALA A 418 -6.91 -12.53 -12.40
N THR A 419 -6.46 -13.50 -13.22
CA THR A 419 -5.31 -13.39 -14.12
C THR A 419 -5.37 -12.15 -15.02
N ARG A 420 -6.58 -11.76 -15.45
CA ARG A 420 -6.80 -10.56 -16.26
C ARG A 420 -6.28 -9.28 -15.62
N PHE A 421 -6.19 -9.27 -14.29
CA PHE A 421 -5.81 -8.10 -13.50
C PHE A 421 -4.33 -8.11 -13.06
N GLY A 422 -3.58 -9.19 -13.27
CA GLY A 422 -2.29 -9.42 -12.62
C GLY A 422 -1.05 -8.71 -13.18
N GLU A 423 -1.15 -7.48 -13.70
CA GLU A 423 0.02 -6.74 -14.23
C GLU A 423 0.43 -5.51 -13.42
N ASP A 424 -0.36 -5.10 -12.43
CA ASP A 424 -0.09 -3.89 -11.63
C ASP A 424 0.30 -4.20 -10.17
N GLY A 425 1.07 -3.31 -9.56
CA GLY A 425 1.65 -3.49 -8.23
C GLY A 425 2.98 -4.24 -8.27
N LEU A 426 3.66 -4.33 -7.12
CA LEU A 426 4.96 -5.00 -7.04
C LEU A 426 4.83 -6.47 -7.49
N PHE A 427 5.46 -6.82 -8.62
CA PHE A 427 5.43 -8.14 -9.28
C PHE A 427 4.02 -8.68 -9.60
N GLY A 428 3.03 -7.80 -9.80
CA GLY A 428 1.66 -8.19 -10.14
C GLY A 428 0.81 -8.67 -8.96
N HIS A 429 1.31 -8.61 -7.72
CA HIS A 429 0.68 -9.15 -6.50
C HIS A 429 -0.40 -8.23 -5.89
N GLY A 430 -0.45 -6.97 -6.34
CA GLY A 430 -1.42 -5.97 -5.88
C GLY A 430 -2.81 -6.12 -6.52
N TYR A 431 -3.00 -7.09 -7.42
CA TYR A 431 -4.25 -7.29 -8.15
C TYR A 431 -5.47 -7.46 -7.24
N ALA A 432 -5.26 -8.04 -6.05
CA ALA A 432 -6.24 -8.24 -4.97
C ALA A 432 -7.08 -7.00 -4.64
N PHE A 433 -6.52 -5.81 -4.85
CA PHE A 433 -7.15 -4.55 -4.48
C PHE A 433 -7.62 -3.74 -5.68
N LYS A 434 -7.61 -4.27 -6.90
CA LYS A 434 -8.19 -3.57 -8.05
C LYS A 434 -9.70 -3.42 -7.88
N ARG A 435 -10.25 -2.33 -8.43
CA ARG A 435 -11.68 -2.01 -8.37
C ARG A 435 -12.60 -3.20 -8.65
N ALA A 436 -12.32 -4.01 -9.68
CA ALA A 436 -13.14 -5.18 -10.00
C ALA A 436 -13.18 -6.22 -8.86
N LEU A 437 -12.03 -6.54 -8.26
CA LEU A 437 -11.94 -7.46 -7.13
C LEU A 437 -12.54 -6.85 -5.85
N ILE A 438 -12.44 -5.53 -5.68
CA ILE A 438 -13.09 -4.85 -4.55
C ILE A 438 -14.61 -4.85 -4.68
N THR A 439 -15.14 -4.64 -5.89
CA THR A 439 -16.58 -4.76 -6.18
C THR A 439 -17.08 -6.16 -5.84
N ASP A 440 -16.31 -7.17 -6.24
CA ASP A 440 -16.65 -8.57 -6.01
C ASP A 440 -16.50 -8.98 -4.53
N LEU A 441 -15.47 -8.48 -3.84
CA LEU A 441 -15.30 -8.62 -2.40
C LEU A 441 -16.48 -8.02 -1.63
N ARG A 442 -16.99 -6.85 -2.05
CA ARG A 442 -18.20 -6.26 -1.48
C ARG A 442 -19.37 -7.23 -1.56
N GLU A 443 -19.61 -7.81 -2.73
CA GLU A 443 -20.74 -8.71 -2.95
C GLU A 443 -20.61 -10.01 -2.15
N THR A 444 -19.38 -10.51 -2.01
CA THR A 444 -19.08 -11.65 -1.11
C THR A 444 -19.40 -11.32 0.34
N LEU A 445 -18.96 -10.15 0.83
CA LEU A 445 -19.19 -9.69 2.19
C LEU A 445 -20.67 -9.33 2.45
N ASP A 446 -21.42 -8.94 1.43
CA ASP A 446 -22.85 -8.62 1.51
C ASP A 446 -23.74 -9.87 1.47
N GLY A 447 -23.19 -11.09 1.30
CA GLY A 447 -23.98 -12.32 1.31
C GLY A 447 -24.48 -12.81 -0.05
N MET A 448 -23.91 -12.33 -1.17
CA MET A 448 -24.38 -12.69 -2.51
C MET A 448 -23.75 -14.00 -3.01
N ASP A 449 -24.43 -15.12 -2.80
CA ASP A 449 -23.90 -16.47 -3.09
C ASP A 449 -24.06 -16.87 -4.57
N GLN A 450 -25.08 -16.33 -5.24
CA GLN A 450 -25.47 -16.78 -6.59
C GLN A 450 -25.57 -15.64 -7.61
N THR A 451 -25.44 -14.39 -7.19
CA THR A 451 -25.59 -13.21 -8.05
C THR A 451 -24.34 -12.35 -7.97
N ARG A 452 -23.19 -12.89 -8.40
CA ARG A 452 -21.96 -12.13 -8.63
C ARG A 452 -21.90 -11.81 -10.13
N PRO A 453 -22.62 -10.77 -10.62
CA PRO A 453 -22.90 -10.57 -12.04
C PRO A 453 -21.66 -10.30 -12.89
N GLN A 454 -20.54 -9.94 -12.27
CA GLN A 454 -19.24 -9.77 -12.91
C GLN A 454 -18.47 -11.08 -13.11
N LEU A 455 -18.93 -12.20 -12.54
CA LEU A 455 -18.28 -13.49 -12.63
C LEU A 455 -19.04 -14.43 -13.57
N ILE A 456 -18.28 -15.18 -14.37
CA ILE A 456 -18.78 -16.25 -15.23
C ILE A 456 -18.25 -17.56 -14.69
N GLU A 457 -19.14 -18.53 -14.55
CA GLU A 457 -18.78 -19.89 -14.18
C GLU A 457 -18.06 -20.64 -15.30
N ARG A 458 -17.04 -21.40 -14.92
CA ARG A 458 -16.17 -22.22 -15.77
C ARG A 458 -15.87 -23.54 -15.07
N TYR A 459 -15.40 -24.50 -15.85
CA TYR A 459 -15.05 -25.83 -15.37
C TYR A 459 -13.66 -26.24 -15.85
N HIS A 460 -12.93 -26.92 -14.99
CA HIS A 460 -11.66 -27.58 -15.33
C HIS A 460 -11.60 -28.92 -14.61
N ASP A 461 -11.45 -30.01 -15.37
CA ASP A 461 -11.40 -31.38 -14.86
C ASP A 461 -12.59 -31.74 -13.93
N GLY A 462 -13.78 -31.24 -14.27
CA GLY A 462 -15.02 -31.45 -13.51
C GLY A 462 -15.20 -30.51 -12.31
N GLU A 463 -14.16 -29.77 -11.91
CA GLU A 463 -14.21 -28.79 -10.81
C GLU A 463 -14.61 -27.41 -11.31
N ARG A 464 -15.47 -26.75 -10.54
CA ARG A 464 -16.03 -25.42 -10.85
C ARG A 464 -15.07 -24.31 -10.41
N PHE A 465 -14.97 -23.26 -11.23
CA PHE A 465 -14.31 -22.01 -10.87
C PHE A 465 -14.96 -20.82 -11.58
N PHE A 466 -14.55 -19.61 -11.24
CA PHE A 466 -15.10 -18.37 -11.81
C PHE A 466 -14.02 -17.53 -12.49
N GLU A 467 -14.43 -16.79 -13.50
CA GLU A 467 -13.60 -15.77 -14.17
C GLU A 467 -14.38 -14.46 -14.27
N PHE A 468 -13.70 -13.32 -14.31
CA PHE A 468 -14.37 -12.04 -14.55
C PHE A 468 -14.84 -11.88 -16.01
N HIS A 469 -16.01 -11.27 -16.21
CA HIS A 469 -16.50 -10.85 -17.53
C HIS A 469 -15.44 -10.04 -18.31
N LYS A 470 -15.48 -10.16 -19.64
CA LYS A 470 -14.65 -9.38 -20.55
C LYS A 470 -15.04 -7.91 -20.58
#